data_AF-Q3AZJ8-F1
#
_entry.id   AF-Q3AZJ8-F1
#
_cell.length_a   1.000
_cell.length_b   1.000
_cell.length_c   1.000
_cell.angle_alpha   90.00
_cell.angle_beta   90.00
_cell.angle_gamma   90.00
#
_symmetry.space_group_name_H-M   'P 1'
#
loop_
_entity.id
_entity.type
_entity.pdbx_description
1 polymer ?
#
loop_
_entity_poly.entity_id
_entity_poly.type
_entity_poly.pdbx_seq_one_letter_code
_entity_poly.pdbx_strand_id
1 'polypeptide(L)'
;MLGNRPALVQAIARRAVKHHGFEHIVVVGYTRLQSSYHVSAFKQWFFRDRKKLREDIAVLKNYDLSWRKFSALERSLLALALVGKDRSWHANYKKFAAGCTGLSPQMTLASNHIPTKQNPYMLLEDFFKLSGFECRDDLSVFDVRKNVSFHPAVVHALSSHFSSLGPRLSCFPGPHEGNRWLFRVCKRLGDACVNLPRENDVFAEELCESIVHYLDRRNYPANQDYCQLMSVNQSYFEPVNNVKAMSSADDLVRKARDIESKRSQKDIDDFLLLSENAFMNAARSEIIST
;
A
#
# COMPACT_ATOMS: atom_id res chain seq x y z
N MET A 1 4.49 3.92 -10.97
CA MET A 1 3.63 5.11 -10.85
C MET A 1 4.31 6.31 -11.48
N LEU A 2 3.76 6.84 -12.58
CA LEU A 2 4.29 8.02 -13.28
C LEU A 2 4.14 9.33 -12.48
N GLY A 3 3.22 9.38 -11.50
CA GLY A 3 2.98 10.55 -10.65
C GLY A 3 4.18 11.01 -9.80
N ASN A 4 5.21 10.17 -9.63
CA ASN A 4 6.46 10.56 -8.96
C ASN A 4 7.59 10.94 -9.94
N ARG A 5 7.31 11.01 -11.25
CA ARG A 5 8.29 11.29 -12.30
C ARG A 5 7.80 12.43 -13.20
N PRO A 6 7.65 13.67 -12.67
CA PRO A 6 7.15 14.80 -13.45
C PRO A 6 7.98 15.05 -14.72
N ALA A 7 9.31 14.87 -14.65
CA ALA A 7 10.19 15.01 -15.82
C ALA A 7 9.86 14.00 -16.94
N LEU A 8 9.48 12.76 -16.59
CA LEU A 8 9.10 11.75 -17.58
C LEU A 8 7.75 12.10 -18.23
N VAL A 9 6.76 12.50 -17.42
CA VAL A 9 5.45 12.92 -17.97
C VAL A 9 5.62 14.15 -18.85
N GLN A 10 6.44 15.12 -18.44
CA GLN A 10 6.76 16.29 -19.24
C GLN A 10 7.47 15.93 -20.55
N ALA A 11 8.40 14.98 -20.54
CA ALA A 11 9.09 14.55 -21.76
C ALA A 11 8.11 13.89 -22.75
N ILE A 12 7.21 13.04 -22.24
CA ILE A 12 6.16 12.41 -23.05
C ILE A 12 5.23 13.50 -23.62
N ALA A 13 4.79 14.43 -22.77
CA ALA A 13 3.87 15.48 -23.18
C ALA A 13 4.49 16.43 -24.21
N ARG A 14 5.75 16.87 -24.01
CA ARG A 14 6.50 17.66 -25.00
C ARG A 14 6.63 16.93 -26.33
N ARG A 15 6.85 15.60 -26.30
CA ARG A 15 6.95 14.80 -27.52
C ARG A 15 5.60 14.73 -28.24
N ALA A 16 4.50 14.54 -27.51
CA ALA A 16 3.16 14.56 -28.05
C ALA A 16 2.86 15.89 -28.76
N VAL A 17 3.11 17.03 -28.11
CA VAL A 17 2.91 18.35 -28.75
C VAL A 17 3.83 18.52 -29.97
N LYS A 18 5.15 18.38 -29.78
CA LYS A 18 6.15 18.76 -30.79
C LYS A 18 6.18 17.84 -32.01
N HIS A 19 5.98 16.54 -31.82
CA HIS A 19 6.18 15.55 -32.87
C HIS A 19 4.89 14.91 -33.38
N HIS A 20 3.81 15.01 -32.61
CA HIS A 20 2.54 14.37 -32.97
C HIS A 20 1.38 15.38 -33.09
N GLY A 21 1.64 16.68 -32.89
CA GLY A 21 0.66 17.74 -33.14
C GLY A 21 -0.51 17.76 -32.15
N PHE A 22 -0.39 17.13 -30.98
CA PHE A 22 -1.44 17.21 -29.96
C PHE A 22 -1.57 18.66 -29.47
N GLU A 23 -2.77 19.22 -29.59
CA GLU A 23 -3.09 20.59 -29.17
C GLU A 23 -3.18 20.73 -27.64
N HIS A 24 -3.66 19.67 -26.99
CA HIS A 24 -3.88 19.63 -25.56
C HIS A 24 -3.59 18.24 -24.98
N ILE A 25 -3.10 18.22 -23.74
CA ILE A 25 -2.74 17.00 -23.02
C ILE A 25 -3.40 17.02 -21.66
N VAL A 26 -4.15 15.97 -21.33
CA VAL A 26 -4.73 15.81 -19.98
C VAL A 26 -3.99 14.71 -19.25
N VAL A 27 -3.47 15.02 -18.06
CA VAL A 27 -2.88 14.05 -17.15
C VAL A 27 -3.87 13.78 -16.02
N VAL A 28 -4.44 12.58 -16.02
CA VAL A 28 -5.37 12.13 -14.98
C VAL A 28 -4.61 11.29 -13.95
N GLY A 29 -4.71 11.67 -12.68
CA GLY A 29 -4.12 10.95 -11.55
C GLY A 29 -5.17 10.43 -10.58
N TYR A 30 -4.92 9.26 -9.98
CA TYR A 30 -5.81 8.69 -8.97
C TYR A 30 -5.09 8.49 -7.63
N THR A 31 -5.68 9.00 -6.56
CA THR A 31 -5.12 8.96 -5.20
C THR A 31 -5.84 7.97 -4.30
N ARG A 32 -5.14 7.39 -3.33
CA ARG A 32 -5.74 6.59 -2.25
C ARG A 32 -5.57 7.33 -0.92
N LEU A 33 -6.32 6.94 0.10
CA LEU A 33 -5.90 7.20 1.48
C LEU A 33 -4.44 6.74 1.67
N GLN A 34 -3.65 7.51 2.41
CA GLN A 34 -2.25 7.20 2.70
C GLN A 34 -2.15 5.82 3.36
N SER A 35 -2.97 5.56 4.37
CA SER A 35 -3.08 4.27 5.05
C SER A 35 -3.36 3.13 4.06
N SER A 36 -4.38 3.27 3.22
CA SER A 36 -4.76 2.29 2.18
C SER A 36 -3.63 2.03 1.18
N TYR A 37 -2.92 3.09 0.76
CA TYR A 37 -1.73 2.95 -0.07
C TYR A 37 -0.65 2.12 0.64
N HIS A 38 -0.35 2.42 1.91
CA HIS A 38 0.68 1.71 2.67
C HIS A 38 0.33 0.24 2.92
N VAL A 39 -0.92 -0.06 3.29
CA VAL A 39 -1.40 -1.44 3.45
C VAL A 39 -1.30 -2.20 2.12
N SER A 40 -1.77 -1.60 1.02
CA SER A 40 -1.70 -2.24 -0.31
C SER A 40 -0.27 -2.44 -0.78
N ALA A 41 0.60 -1.44 -0.62
CA ALA A 41 2.00 -1.51 -1.03
C ALA A 41 2.77 -2.52 -0.17
N PHE A 42 2.44 -2.64 1.12
CA PHE A 42 3.02 -3.64 1.98
C PHE A 42 2.69 -5.05 1.51
N LYS A 43 1.41 -5.35 1.28
CA LYS A 43 0.93 -6.67 0.85
C LYS A 43 1.35 -7.07 -0.58
N GLN A 44 1.96 -6.15 -1.34
CA GLN A 44 2.47 -6.41 -2.68
C GLN A 44 4.00 -6.41 -2.76
N TRP A 45 4.65 -5.47 -2.07
CA TRP A 45 6.06 -5.17 -2.29
C TRP A 45 6.87 -5.14 -1.00
N PHE A 46 6.44 -4.38 0.02
CA PHE A 46 7.33 -4.09 1.15
C PHE A 46 7.55 -5.27 2.11
N PHE A 47 6.66 -6.26 2.14
CA PHE A 47 6.85 -7.46 2.95
C PHE A 47 8.09 -8.28 2.59
N ARG A 48 8.71 -8.01 1.43
CA ARG A 48 9.95 -8.62 0.95
C ARG A 48 11.06 -7.60 0.68
N ASP A 49 10.85 -6.34 1.07
CA ASP A 49 11.89 -5.32 1.04
C ASP A 49 12.72 -5.40 2.32
N ARG A 50 13.86 -6.06 2.23
CA ARG A 50 14.78 -6.28 3.36
C ARG A 50 15.24 -4.96 4.00
N LYS A 51 15.45 -3.90 3.21
CA LYS A 51 15.89 -2.61 3.76
C LYS A 51 14.78 -2.00 4.59
N LYS A 52 13.56 -1.93 4.02
CA LYS A 52 12.37 -1.41 4.69
C LYS A 52 12.05 -2.17 5.97
N LEU A 53 12.06 -3.51 5.94
CA LEU A 53 11.79 -4.34 7.12
C LEU A 53 12.80 -4.09 8.26
N ARG A 54 14.08 -3.88 7.94
CA ARG A 54 15.11 -3.57 8.93
C ARG A 54 14.95 -2.16 9.51
N GLU A 55 14.61 -1.18 8.69
CA GLU A 55 14.31 0.18 9.13
C GLU A 55 13.11 0.18 10.09
N ASP A 56 12.06 -0.58 9.79
CA ASP A 56 10.88 -0.69 10.65
C ASP A 56 11.21 -1.33 12.00
N ILE A 57 12.01 -2.42 11.99
CA ILE A 57 12.51 -3.03 13.23
C ILE A 57 13.33 -2.03 14.05
N ALA A 58 14.18 -1.22 13.41
CA ALA A 58 15.01 -0.24 14.10
C ALA A 58 14.15 0.84 14.77
N VAL A 59 13.08 1.29 14.11
CA VAL A 59 12.13 2.23 14.73
C VAL A 59 11.51 1.60 15.98
N LEU A 60 10.96 0.39 15.90
CA LEU A 60 10.33 -0.24 17.08
C LEU A 60 11.31 -0.41 18.25
N LYS A 61 12.57 -0.79 17.95
CA LYS A 61 13.62 -0.89 18.97
C LYS A 61 13.91 0.44 19.66
N ASN A 62 13.87 1.56 18.93
CA ASN A 62 14.06 2.88 19.52
C ASN A 62 12.94 3.30 20.49
N TYR A 63 11.78 2.62 20.45
CA TYR A 63 10.66 2.83 21.36
C TYR A 63 10.53 1.73 22.42
N ASP A 64 11.54 0.87 22.56
CA ASP A 64 11.57 -0.29 23.46
C ASP A 64 10.41 -1.26 23.24
N LEU A 65 9.99 -1.47 21.98
CA LEU A 65 8.97 -2.43 21.60
C LEU A 65 9.61 -3.73 21.08
N SER A 66 9.14 -4.88 21.56
CA SER A 66 9.57 -6.17 21.00
C SER A 66 8.94 -6.39 19.62
N TRP A 67 9.69 -6.04 18.57
CA TRP A 67 9.22 -6.13 17.19
C TRP A 67 8.69 -7.52 16.81
N ARG A 68 9.14 -8.61 17.46
CA ARG A 68 8.67 -9.98 17.21
C ARG A 68 7.23 -10.22 17.67
N LYS A 69 6.68 -9.34 18.51
CA LYS A 69 5.28 -9.38 18.98
C LYS A 69 4.28 -8.80 17.99
N PHE A 70 4.76 -8.29 16.86
CA PHE A 70 3.95 -7.61 15.87
C PHE A 70 4.10 -8.26 14.50
N SER A 71 3.00 -8.34 13.76
CA SER A 71 3.02 -8.75 12.36
C SER A 71 3.89 -7.80 11.55
N ALA A 72 4.39 -8.25 10.39
CA ALA A 72 5.21 -7.39 9.56
C ALA A 72 4.46 -6.13 9.06
N LEU A 73 3.15 -6.24 8.85
CA LEU A 73 2.30 -5.10 8.50
C LEU A 73 2.16 -4.13 9.68
N GLU A 74 1.90 -4.63 10.89
CA GLU A 74 1.82 -3.82 12.10
C GLU A 74 3.13 -3.05 12.34
N ARG A 75 4.28 -3.73 12.21
CA ARG A 75 5.61 -3.10 12.29
C ARG A 75 5.74 -1.96 11.29
N SER A 76 5.37 -2.21 10.03
CA SER A 76 5.49 -1.20 8.97
C SER A 76 4.55 -0.01 9.18
N LEU A 77 3.34 -0.23 9.70
CA LEU A 77 2.38 0.84 9.97
C LEU A 77 2.76 1.63 11.22
N LEU A 78 3.17 0.95 12.30
CA LEU A 78 3.69 1.60 13.51
C LEU A 78 4.91 2.44 13.17
N ALA A 79 5.89 1.88 12.45
CA ALA A 79 7.09 2.62 12.09
C ALA A 79 6.76 3.87 11.25
N LEU A 80 5.83 3.76 10.29
CA LEU A 80 5.34 4.92 9.53
C LEU A 80 4.69 5.98 10.43
N ALA A 81 3.83 5.54 11.36
CA ALA A 81 3.16 6.42 12.30
C ALA A 81 4.16 7.11 13.24
N LEU A 82 5.16 6.42 13.75
CA LEU A 82 6.15 6.98 14.68
C LEU A 82 7.16 7.90 13.99
N VAL A 83 7.58 7.58 12.77
CA VAL A 83 8.54 8.40 12.01
C VAL A 83 7.91 9.68 11.44
N GLY A 84 6.60 9.69 11.17
CA GLY A 84 5.89 10.87 10.68
C GLY A 84 6.20 11.27 9.24
N LYS A 85 6.82 10.37 8.45
CA LYS A 85 7.18 10.62 7.05
C LYS A 85 6.14 10.03 6.08
N ASP A 86 4.89 10.43 6.27
CA ASP A 86 3.82 10.05 5.36
C ASP A 86 3.99 10.72 3.99
N ARG A 87 3.38 10.10 2.98
CA ARG A 87 3.22 10.73 1.69
C ARG A 87 2.17 11.84 1.77
N SER A 88 2.53 13.05 1.36
CA SER A 88 1.56 14.15 1.14
C SER A 88 1.12 14.21 -0.33
N TRP A 89 -0.17 13.99 -0.58
CA TRP A 89 -0.73 14.14 -1.94
C TRP A 89 -0.69 15.60 -2.39
N HIS A 90 -1.04 16.54 -1.51
CA HIS A 90 -0.96 17.97 -1.79
C HIS A 90 0.45 18.38 -2.25
N ALA A 91 1.49 18.02 -1.48
CA ALA A 91 2.87 18.35 -1.84
C ALA A 91 3.31 17.69 -3.15
N ASN A 92 2.90 16.43 -3.38
CA ASN A 92 3.22 15.72 -4.62
C ASN A 92 2.60 16.39 -5.85
N TYR A 93 1.31 16.72 -5.81
CA TYR A 93 0.62 17.38 -6.93
C TYR A 93 1.11 18.80 -7.14
N LYS A 94 1.39 19.56 -6.07
CA LYS A 94 2.00 20.89 -6.18
C LYS A 94 3.37 20.82 -6.87
N LYS A 95 4.23 19.88 -6.47
CA LYS A 95 5.52 19.65 -7.11
C LYS A 95 5.38 19.19 -8.57
N PHE A 96 4.40 18.32 -8.84
CA PHE A 96 4.12 17.83 -10.18
C PHE A 96 3.68 18.97 -11.10
N ALA A 97 2.71 19.79 -10.66
CA ALA A 97 2.23 20.96 -11.36
C ALA A 97 3.35 21.97 -11.63
N ALA A 98 4.20 22.25 -10.63
CA ALA A 98 5.35 23.14 -10.81
C ALA A 98 6.33 22.65 -11.89
N GLY A 99 6.61 21.33 -11.92
CA GLY A 99 7.45 20.72 -12.96
C GLY A 99 6.83 20.75 -14.36
N CYS A 100 5.54 21.00 -14.45
CA CYS A 100 4.74 20.99 -15.67
C CYS A 100 4.46 22.38 -16.25
N THR A 101 4.85 23.45 -15.55
CA THR A 101 4.56 24.86 -15.90
C THR A 101 4.95 25.25 -17.33
N GLY A 102 6.08 24.75 -17.85
CA GLY A 102 6.53 25.03 -19.22
C GLY A 102 5.69 24.41 -20.34
N LEU A 103 4.62 23.68 -20.01
CA LEU A 103 3.61 23.17 -20.95
C LEU A 103 2.25 23.86 -20.76
N SER A 104 2.13 24.83 -19.84
CA SER A 104 0.92 25.63 -19.71
C SER A 104 0.81 26.60 -20.90
N PRO A 105 -0.36 26.74 -21.57
CA PRO A 105 -1.67 26.19 -21.24
C PRO A 105 -2.02 24.85 -21.92
N GLN A 106 -1.09 24.24 -22.66
CA GLN A 106 -1.31 23.01 -23.46
C GLN A 106 -1.48 21.73 -22.61
N MET A 107 -1.41 21.82 -21.29
CA MET A 107 -1.57 20.66 -20.42
C MET A 107 -2.43 20.96 -19.20
N THR A 108 -3.42 20.09 -18.95
CA THR A 108 -4.28 20.11 -17.78
C THR A 108 -3.97 18.93 -16.86
N LEU A 109 -4.01 19.18 -15.56
CA LEU A 109 -3.91 18.15 -14.54
C LEU A 109 -5.30 17.92 -13.93
N ALA A 110 -5.78 16.69 -13.98
CA ALA A 110 -7.01 16.28 -13.34
C ALA A 110 -6.71 15.18 -12.32
N SER A 111 -7.53 15.09 -11.28
CA SER A 111 -7.35 14.05 -10.26
C SER A 111 -8.66 13.64 -9.63
N ASN A 112 -8.70 12.41 -9.12
CA ASN A 112 -9.76 11.92 -8.25
C ASN A 112 -9.22 10.83 -7.28
N HIS A 113 -10.03 10.40 -6.33
CA HIS A 113 -9.67 9.28 -5.44
C HIS A 113 -9.97 7.93 -6.10
N ILE A 114 -9.25 6.85 -5.84
CA ILE A 114 -9.61 5.52 -6.37
C ILE A 114 -10.99 5.09 -5.82
N PRO A 115 -11.89 4.51 -6.65
CA PRO A 115 -13.20 4.08 -6.20
C PRO A 115 -13.07 2.98 -5.14
N THR A 116 -13.96 3.01 -4.16
CA THR A 116 -14.02 2.05 -3.04
C THR A 116 -15.43 1.51 -2.88
N LYS A 117 -15.64 0.55 -1.97
CA LYS A 117 -17.00 0.08 -1.65
C LYS A 117 -17.86 1.20 -1.04
N GLN A 118 -17.25 2.08 -0.24
CA GLN A 118 -17.90 3.18 0.45
C GLN A 118 -18.14 4.39 -0.47
N ASN A 119 -17.24 4.61 -1.43
CA ASN A 119 -17.37 5.65 -2.45
C ASN A 119 -17.21 5.01 -3.85
N PRO A 120 -18.26 4.31 -4.35
CA PRO A 120 -18.18 3.57 -5.59
C PRO A 120 -18.45 4.47 -6.80
N TYR A 121 -17.66 4.26 -7.86
CA TYR A 121 -17.92 4.74 -9.22
C TYR A 121 -17.09 3.92 -10.21
N MET A 122 -17.39 3.99 -11.51
CA MET A 122 -16.62 3.30 -12.54
C MET A 122 -15.36 4.09 -12.90
N LEU A 123 -14.17 3.52 -12.65
CA LEU A 123 -12.89 4.21 -12.83
C LEU A 123 -12.70 4.70 -14.28
N LEU A 124 -13.11 3.91 -15.26
CA LEU A 124 -12.98 4.26 -16.67
C LEU A 124 -13.93 5.40 -17.06
N GLU A 125 -15.19 5.39 -16.61
CA GLU A 125 -16.13 6.49 -16.87
C GLU A 125 -15.62 7.82 -16.30
N ASP A 126 -15.12 7.78 -15.06
CA ASP A 126 -14.51 8.96 -14.43
C ASP A 126 -13.25 9.41 -15.19
N PHE A 127 -12.42 8.49 -15.68
CA PHE A 127 -11.25 8.82 -16.50
C PHE A 127 -11.65 9.54 -17.80
N PHE A 128 -12.66 9.06 -18.50
CA PHE A 128 -13.20 9.70 -19.71
C PHE A 128 -13.75 11.09 -19.38
N LYS A 129 -14.53 11.21 -18.31
CA LYS A 129 -15.04 12.50 -17.82
C LYS A 129 -13.92 13.50 -17.50
N LEU A 130 -12.91 13.09 -16.74
CA LEU A 130 -11.78 13.95 -16.36
C LEU A 130 -10.88 14.31 -17.53
N SER A 131 -10.80 13.46 -18.55
CA SER A 131 -10.04 13.71 -19.77
C SER A 131 -10.81 14.51 -20.82
N GLY A 132 -12.10 14.78 -20.60
CA GLY A 132 -12.95 15.51 -21.54
C GLY A 132 -13.36 14.70 -22.78
N PHE A 133 -13.24 13.37 -22.72
CA PHE A 133 -13.64 12.47 -23.80
C PHE A 133 -14.97 11.81 -23.48
N GLU A 134 -15.84 11.69 -24.49
CA GLU A 134 -17.06 10.89 -24.39
C GLU A 134 -16.75 9.43 -24.72
N CYS A 135 -17.12 8.50 -23.82
CA CYS A 135 -17.13 7.07 -24.13
C CYS A 135 -18.57 6.64 -24.47
N ARG A 136 -18.76 6.04 -25.64
CA ARG A 136 -20.05 5.51 -26.10
C ARG A 136 -20.23 4.02 -25.81
N ASP A 137 -19.16 3.33 -25.45
CA ASP A 137 -19.16 1.90 -25.14
C ASP A 137 -19.63 1.65 -23.70
N ASP A 138 -20.20 0.45 -23.46
CA ASP A 138 -20.47 -0.04 -22.12
C ASP A 138 -19.16 -0.40 -21.41
N LEU A 139 -18.74 0.43 -20.46
CA LEU A 139 -17.50 0.26 -19.73
C LEU A 139 -17.60 -0.74 -18.56
N SER A 140 -18.81 -1.20 -18.22
CA SER A 140 -19.04 -2.09 -17.08
C SER A 140 -18.32 -3.44 -17.22
N VAL A 141 -18.10 -3.89 -18.45
CA VAL A 141 -17.38 -5.15 -18.76
C VAL A 141 -15.88 -5.09 -18.44
N PHE A 142 -15.32 -3.89 -18.29
CA PHE A 142 -13.89 -3.67 -18.02
C PHE A 142 -13.58 -3.35 -16.55
N ASP A 143 -14.58 -3.50 -15.66
CA ASP A 143 -14.46 -3.14 -14.25
C ASP A 143 -13.65 -4.16 -13.43
N VAL A 144 -12.31 -4.09 -13.56
CA VAL A 144 -11.40 -5.01 -12.86
C VAL A 144 -11.07 -4.48 -11.45
N ARG A 145 -11.99 -4.66 -10.50
CA ARG A 145 -11.90 -4.13 -9.12
C ARG A 145 -10.89 -4.78 -8.16
N LYS A 146 -9.94 -5.60 -8.61
CA LYS A 146 -9.00 -6.27 -7.69
C LYS A 146 -7.54 -6.16 -8.10
N ASN A 147 -6.79 -5.36 -7.34
CA ASN A 147 -5.37 -5.61 -7.15
C ASN A 147 -5.21 -6.97 -6.44
N VAL A 148 -4.58 -7.93 -7.11
CA VAL A 148 -4.30 -9.23 -6.50
C VAL A 148 -3.30 -9.03 -5.36
N SER A 149 -3.67 -9.40 -4.14
CA SER A 149 -2.76 -9.50 -2.99
C SER A 149 -2.17 -10.90 -2.91
N PHE A 150 -0.95 -11.03 -2.41
CA PHE A 150 -0.38 -12.34 -2.12
C PHE A 150 -1.10 -13.02 -0.95
N HIS A 151 -1.06 -14.35 -0.93
CA HIS A 151 -1.61 -15.15 0.16
C HIS A 151 -0.94 -14.80 1.49
N PRO A 152 -1.67 -14.69 2.63
CA PRO A 152 -1.09 -14.31 3.93
C PRO A 152 0.13 -15.12 4.33
N ALA A 153 0.10 -16.45 4.14
CA ALA A 153 1.26 -17.32 4.39
C ALA A 153 2.53 -16.87 3.65
N VAL A 154 2.42 -16.44 2.39
CA VAL A 154 3.55 -15.91 1.61
C VAL A 154 4.07 -14.62 2.23
N VAL A 155 3.15 -13.74 2.65
CA VAL A 155 3.49 -12.45 3.28
C VAL A 155 4.24 -12.68 4.59
N HIS A 156 3.73 -13.54 5.47
CA HIS A 156 4.37 -13.85 6.75
C HIS A 156 5.69 -14.59 6.59
N ALA A 157 5.74 -15.65 5.79
CA ALA A 157 6.95 -16.45 5.59
C ALA A 157 8.09 -15.61 5.01
N LEU A 158 7.84 -14.88 3.93
CA LEU A 158 8.88 -14.06 3.31
C LEU A 158 9.28 -12.88 4.20
N SER A 159 8.34 -12.21 4.88
CA SER A 159 8.71 -11.11 5.78
C SER A 159 9.51 -11.58 6.99
N SER A 160 9.22 -12.76 7.54
CA SER A 160 10.01 -13.42 8.59
C SER A 160 11.42 -13.74 8.10
N HIS A 161 11.54 -14.40 6.93
CA HIS A 161 12.81 -14.72 6.29
C HIS A 161 13.66 -13.47 6.04
N PHE A 162 13.11 -12.45 5.35
CA PHE A 162 13.85 -11.23 5.04
C PHE A 162 14.19 -10.38 6.28
N SER A 163 13.38 -10.45 7.34
CA SER A 163 13.70 -9.80 8.62
C SER A 163 14.89 -10.47 9.34
N SER A 164 15.04 -11.79 9.22
CA SER A 164 16.05 -12.59 9.94
C SER A 164 17.33 -12.87 9.15
N LEU A 165 17.32 -12.62 7.84
CA LEU A 165 18.39 -12.99 6.93
C LEU A 165 19.77 -12.41 7.30
N GLY A 166 19.81 -11.29 8.02
CA GLY A 166 21.06 -10.57 8.30
C GLY A 166 21.76 -10.21 6.99
N PRO A 167 23.11 -10.15 6.89
CA PRO A 167 23.83 -9.83 5.65
C PRO A 167 23.62 -10.79 4.47
N ARG A 168 23.09 -12.00 4.71
CA ARG A 168 23.06 -13.10 3.73
C ARG A 168 22.20 -12.77 2.50
N LEU A 169 22.47 -13.46 1.40
CA LEU A 169 21.62 -13.43 0.20
C LEU A 169 20.41 -14.35 0.38
N SER A 170 19.31 -14.00 -0.27
CA SER A 170 18.08 -14.80 -0.29
C SER A 170 17.97 -15.52 -1.63
N CYS A 171 17.46 -16.75 -1.62
CA CYS A 171 17.02 -17.43 -2.84
C CYS A 171 15.59 -17.02 -3.26
N PHE A 172 14.87 -16.27 -2.42
CA PHE A 172 13.52 -15.78 -2.72
C PHE A 172 13.54 -14.41 -3.40
N PRO A 173 12.56 -14.14 -4.30
CA PRO A 173 12.52 -12.89 -5.05
C PRO A 173 12.27 -11.67 -4.16
N GLY A 174 13.03 -10.60 -4.39
CA GLY A 174 12.85 -9.29 -3.76
C GLY A 174 11.70 -8.49 -4.38
N PRO A 175 11.50 -7.21 -4.00
CA PRO A 175 10.43 -6.37 -4.50
C PRO A 175 10.41 -6.30 -6.03
N HIS A 176 9.23 -6.48 -6.64
CA HIS A 176 8.99 -6.50 -8.09
C HIS A 176 9.59 -7.68 -8.88
N GLU A 177 10.32 -8.58 -8.23
CA GLU A 177 10.89 -9.77 -8.85
C GLU A 177 9.95 -10.98 -8.71
N GLY A 178 10.01 -11.96 -9.61
CA GLY A 178 9.37 -13.27 -9.41
C GLY A 178 7.84 -13.28 -9.16
N ASN A 179 7.11 -12.18 -9.45
CA ASN A 179 5.66 -12.06 -9.15
C ASN A 179 4.84 -13.20 -9.74
N ARG A 180 5.13 -13.56 -10.98
CA ARG A 180 4.41 -14.63 -11.67
C ARG A 180 4.59 -15.97 -10.95
N TRP A 181 5.80 -16.26 -10.49
CA TRP A 181 6.08 -17.46 -9.70
C TRP A 181 5.37 -17.40 -8.35
N LEU A 182 5.45 -16.28 -7.62
CA LEU A 182 4.76 -16.10 -6.34
C LEU A 182 3.22 -16.24 -6.45
N PHE A 183 2.61 -15.77 -7.55
CA PHE A 183 1.18 -15.98 -7.77
C PHE A 183 0.82 -17.45 -8.03
N ARG A 184 1.70 -18.21 -8.69
CA ARG A 184 1.50 -19.66 -8.84
C ARG A 184 1.66 -20.39 -7.50
N VAL A 185 2.63 -19.98 -6.67
CA VAL A 185 2.75 -20.47 -5.27
C VAL A 185 1.49 -20.13 -4.46
N CYS A 186 0.92 -18.92 -4.59
CA CYS A 186 -0.34 -18.57 -3.95
C CYS A 186 -1.50 -19.46 -4.42
N LYS A 187 -1.55 -19.80 -5.71
CA LYS A 187 -2.55 -20.74 -6.25
C LYS A 187 -2.40 -22.12 -5.62
N ARG A 188 -1.18 -22.66 -5.57
CA ARG A 188 -0.87 -23.95 -4.91
C ARG A 188 -1.30 -23.96 -3.44
N LEU A 189 -1.08 -22.87 -2.71
CA LEU A 189 -1.54 -22.74 -1.32
C LEU A 189 -3.06 -22.82 -1.21
N GLY A 190 -3.80 -22.18 -2.12
CA GLY A 190 -5.26 -22.27 -2.18
C GLY A 190 -5.76 -23.67 -2.51
N ASP A 191 -5.09 -24.36 -3.43
CA ASP A 191 -5.47 -25.71 -3.88
C ASP A 191 -5.14 -26.80 -2.84
N ALA A 192 -4.12 -26.60 -2.01
CA ALA A 192 -3.64 -27.60 -1.06
C ALA A 192 -4.52 -27.78 0.20
N CYS A 193 -5.64 -27.06 0.32
CA CYS A 193 -6.55 -27.09 1.48
C CYS A 193 -5.84 -27.06 2.84
N VAL A 194 -4.72 -26.31 2.94
CA VAL A 194 -3.96 -26.23 4.19
C VAL A 194 -4.76 -25.42 5.19
N ASN A 195 -5.18 -26.06 6.28
CA ASN A 195 -5.82 -25.38 7.41
C ASN A 195 -4.76 -24.55 8.16
N LEU A 196 -4.51 -23.35 7.65
CA LEU A 196 -3.67 -22.38 8.33
C LEU A 196 -4.47 -21.68 9.43
N PRO A 197 -3.87 -21.44 10.60
CA PRO A 197 -4.46 -20.56 11.62
C PRO A 197 -4.79 -19.20 11.00
N ARG A 198 -5.88 -18.57 11.43
CA ARG A 198 -6.24 -17.25 10.91
C ARG A 198 -5.27 -16.23 11.47
N GLU A 199 -4.81 -15.30 10.63
CA GLU A 199 -3.92 -14.21 11.06
C GLU A 199 -4.51 -13.47 12.27
N ASN A 200 -5.83 -13.24 12.26
CA ASN A 200 -6.56 -12.52 13.30
C ASN A 200 -6.61 -13.25 14.66
N ASP A 201 -6.33 -14.55 14.70
CA ASP A 201 -6.26 -15.31 15.95
C ASP A 201 -4.98 -14.96 16.74
N VAL A 202 -3.95 -14.47 16.06
CA VAL A 202 -2.63 -14.12 16.64
C VAL A 202 -2.37 -12.62 16.60
N PHE A 203 -2.69 -11.99 15.47
CA PHE A 203 -2.51 -10.58 15.20
C PHE A 203 -3.89 -9.93 15.01
N ALA A 204 -4.60 -9.71 16.11
CA ALA A 204 -5.91 -9.04 16.09
C ALA A 204 -5.87 -7.70 15.34
N GLU A 205 -6.90 -7.44 14.54
CA GLU A 205 -6.97 -6.27 13.65
C GLU A 205 -6.97 -4.93 14.39
N GLU A 206 -7.33 -4.93 15.67
CA GLU A 206 -7.50 -3.73 16.50
C GLU A 206 -6.30 -2.78 16.46
N LEU A 207 -5.06 -3.30 16.49
CA LEU A 207 -3.86 -2.46 16.41
C LEU A 207 -3.74 -1.79 15.04
N CYS A 208 -3.89 -2.56 13.96
CA CYS A 208 -3.84 -2.06 12.60
C CYS A 208 -4.91 -1.00 12.36
N GLU A 209 -6.15 -1.25 12.75
CA GLU A 209 -7.26 -0.30 12.62
C GLU A 209 -6.97 1.01 13.36
N SER A 210 -6.44 0.89 14.57
CA SER A 210 -6.08 2.05 15.39
C SER A 210 -4.97 2.88 14.71
N ILE A 211 -3.93 2.22 14.18
CA ILE A 211 -2.85 2.92 13.46
C ILE A 211 -3.36 3.56 12.17
N VAL A 212 -4.18 2.85 11.40
CA VAL A 212 -4.80 3.36 10.17
C VAL A 212 -5.61 4.61 10.46
N HIS A 213 -6.45 4.57 11.51
CA HIS A 213 -7.25 5.71 11.94
C HIS A 213 -6.39 6.91 12.34
N TYR A 214 -5.32 6.68 13.11
CA TYR A 214 -4.36 7.73 13.47
C TYR A 214 -3.71 8.35 12.22
N LEU A 215 -3.26 7.52 11.28
CA LEU A 215 -2.64 7.99 10.03
C LEU A 215 -3.61 8.83 9.20
N ASP A 216 -4.86 8.38 9.06
CA ASP A 216 -5.87 9.09 8.28
C ASP A 216 -6.19 10.45 8.92
N ARG A 217 -6.34 10.51 10.25
CA ARG A 217 -6.52 11.77 10.99
C ARG A 217 -5.35 12.71 10.84
N ARG A 218 -4.12 12.21 11.02
CA ARG A 218 -2.90 13.01 10.89
C ARG A 218 -2.77 13.63 9.50
N ASN A 219 -3.12 12.88 8.46
CA ASN A 219 -3.00 13.33 7.08
C ASN A 219 -4.20 14.15 6.60
N TYR A 220 -5.31 14.17 7.34
CA TYR A 220 -6.54 14.83 6.92
C TYR A 220 -6.38 16.30 6.54
N PRO A 221 -5.68 17.16 7.33
CA PRO A 221 -5.49 18.56 6.95
C PRO A 221 -4.79 18.72 5.59
N ALA A 222 -3.71 17.96 5.35
CA ALA A 222 -3.02 17.98 4.06
C ALA A 222 -3.85 17.38 2.91
N ASN A 223 -4.77 16.46 3.22
CA ASN A 223 -5.72 15.94 2.24
C ASN A 223 -6.81 16.96 1.90
N GLN A 224 -7.22 17.82 2.84
CA GLN A 224 -8.15 18.93 2.56
C GLN A 224 -7.53 19.92 1.57
N ASP A 225 -6.26 20.31 1.78
CA ASP A 225 -5.52 21.15 0.83
C ASP A 225 -5.43 20.50 -0.55
N TYR A 226 -5.20 19.19 -0.61
CA TYR A 226 -5.19 18.44 -1.86
C TYR A 226 -6.57 18.44 -2.55
N CYS A 227 -7.64 18.24 -1.78
CA CYS A 227 -9.00 18.26 -2.32
C CYS A 227 -9.35 19.64 -2.89
N GLN A 228 -8.95 20.72 -2.23
CA GLN A 228 -9.10 22.07 -2.74
C GLN A 228 -8.26 22.30 -4.01
N LEU A 229 -6.99 21.90 -4.00
CA LEU A 229 -6.08 22.06 -5.15
C LEU A 229 -6.57 21.34 -6.40
N MET A 230 -7.10 20.13 -6.25
CA MET A 230 -7.45 19.25 -7.37
C MET A 230 -8.96 19.09 -7.59
N SER A 231 -9.79 19.82 -6.84
CA SER A 231 -11.26 19.70 -6.88
C SER A 231 -11.77 18.27 -6.67
N VAL A 232 -11.17 17.54 -5.73
CA VAL A 232 -11.54 16.16 -5.36
C VAL A 232 -12.54 16.19 -4.20
N ASN A 233 -13.49 15.25 -4.18
CA ASN A 233 -14.44 15.13 -3.07
C ASN A 233 -13.72 14.81 -1.75
N GLN A 234 -13.85 15.72 -0.78
CA GLN A 234 -13.25 15.63 0.54
C GLN A 234 -13.79 14.46 1.38
N SER A 235 -15.04 14.03 1.17
CA SER A 235 -15.67 12.96 1.97
C SER A 235 -14.92 11.64 1.90
N TYR A 236 -14.17 11.40 0.82
CA TYR A 236 -13.31 10.22 0.68
C TYR A 236 -12.17 10.20 1.71
N PHE A 237 -11.64 11.38 2.07
CA PHE A 237 -10.50 11.53 2.96
C PHE A 237 -10.89 11.73 4.43
N GLU A 238 -12.19 11.83 4.71
CA GLU A 238 -12.69 12.10 6.05
C GLU A 238 -12.44 10.90 6.99
N PRO A 239 -11.74 11.11 8.12
CA PRO A 239 -11.49 10.03 9.07
C PRO A 239 -12.78 9.57 9.75
N VAL A 240 -12.89 8.27 10.01
CA VAL A 240 -14.08 7.71 10.68
C VAL A 240 -14.19 8.23 12.12
N ASN A 241 -15.35 8.73 12.54
CA ASN A 241 -15.52 9.39 13.84
C ASN A 241 -15.82 8.45 15.03
N ASN A 242 -16.06 7.17 14.79
CA ASN A 242 -16.50 6.19 15.80
C ASN A 242 -15.36 5.43 16.50
N VAL A 243 -14.11 5.61 16.09
CA VAL A 243 -12.95 4.97 16.72
C VAL A 243 -12.43 5.88 17.83
N LYS A 244 -12.19 5.32 19.03
CA LYS A 244 -11.57 6.06 20.15
C LYS A 244 -10.28 6.70 19.66
N ALA A 245 -10.28 8.02 19.58
CA ALA A 245 -9.22 8.81 18.99
C ALA A 245 -7.90 8.58 19.73
N MET A 246 -6.90 8.05 19.01
CA MET A 246 -5.51 8.26 19.41
C MET A 246 -5.09 9.60 18.83
N SER A 247 -4.71 10.53 19.70
CA SER A 247 -4.37 11.90 19.30
C SER A 247 -2.87 12.10 19.14
N SER A 248 -2.06 11.18 19.68
CA SER A 248 -0.59 11.30 19.70
C SER A 248 0.13 10.00 19.32
N ALA A 249 1.41 10.13 18.96
CA ALA A 249 2.28 8.98 18.77
C ALA A 249 2.48 8.19 20.08
N ASP A 250 2.43 8.84 21.24
CA ASP A 250 2.55 8.19 22.54
C ASP A 250 1.34 7.30 22.85
N ASP A 251 0.15 7.66 22.38
CA ASP A 251 -1.05 6.79 22.47
C ASP A 251 -0.84 5.49 21.70
N LEU A 252 -0.25 5.58 20.51
CA LEU A 252 0.09 4.42 19.69
C LEU A 252 1.11 3.53 20.40
N VAL A 253 2.16 4.12 20.99
CA VAL A 253 3.17 3.35 21.74
C VAL A 253 2.54 2.66 22.95
N ARG A 254 1.68 3.36 23.71
CA ARG A 254 0.96 2.76 24.84
C ARG A 254 0.08 1.59 24.40
N LYS A 255 -0.68 1.74 23.30
CA LYS A 255 -1.49 0.66 22.75
C LYS A 255 -0.63 -0.52 22.26
N ALA A 256 0.49 -0.23 21.59
CA ALA A 256 1.43 -1.26 21.15
C ALA A 256 2.00 -2.04 22.34
N ARG A 257 2.36 -1.38 23.44
CA ARG A 257 2.85 -2.03 24.68
C ARG A 257 1.78 -2.90 25.35
N ASP A 258 0.55 -2.42 25.43
CA ASP A 258 -0.57 -3.20 25.98
C ASP A 258 -0.77 -4.50 25.17
N ILE A 259 -0.77 -4.40 23.84
CA ILE A 259 -0.91 -5.55 22.96
C ILE A 259 0.30 -6.50 23.04
N GLU A 260 1.51 -5.95 23.08
CA GLU A 260 2.75 -6.70 23.28
C GLU A 260 2.70 -7.54 24.56
N SER A 261 2.20 -6.97 25.66
CA SER A 261 2.10 -7.65 26.95
C SER A 261 1.10 -8.81 26.96
N LYS A 262 0.06 -8.72 26.12
CA LYS A 262 -1.03 -9.72 26.02
C LYS A 262 -0.73 -10.84 25.03
N ARG A 263 0.11 -10.60 24.02
CA ARG A 263 0.39 -11.58 22.96
C ARG A 263 1.31 -12.69 23.44
N SER A 264 0.91 -13.94 23.20
CA SER A 264 1.74 -15.13 23.42
C SER A 264 2.87 -15.17 22.38
N GLN A 265 4.13 -15.31 22.83
CA GLN A 265 5.24 -15.53 21.90
C GLN A 265 5.14 -16.90 21.22
N LYS A 266 4.66 -17.91 21.97
CA LYS A 266 4.49 -19.26 21.47
C LYS A 266 3.51 -19.30 20.30
N ASP A 267 2.36 -18.65 20.44
CA ASP A 267 1.32 -18.67 19.40
C ASP A 267 1.80 -17.97 18.12
N ILE A 268 2.61 -16.91 18.28
CA ILE A 268 3.28 -16.24 17.17
C ILE A 268 4.27 -17.17 16.48
N ASP A 269 5.14 -17.83 17.24
CA ASP A 269 6.16 -18.71 16.68
C ASP A 269 5.52 -19.92 15.97
N ASP A 270 4.47 -20.51 16.56
CA ASP A 270 3.70 -21.60 15.98
C ASP A 270 3.01 -21.16 14.66
N PHE A 271 2.38 -19.98 14.66
CA PHE A 271 1.76 -19.41 13.46
C PHE A 271 2.76 -19.15 12.33
N LEU A 272 3.93 -18.58 12.66
CA LEU A 272 4.98 -18.29 11.69
C LEU A 272 5.56 -19.58 11.12
N LEU A 273 5.83 -20.58 11.96
CA LEU A 273 6.33 -21.88 11.55
C LEU A 273 5.36 -22.58 10.59
N LEU A 274 4.05 -22.58 10.90
CA LEU A 274 3.03 -23.15 10.02
C LEU A 274 2.93 -22.41 8.69
N SER A 275 2.99 -21.08 8.72
CA SER A 275 2.98 -20.24 7.51
C SER A 275 4.21 -20.49 6.63
N GLU A 276 5.40 -20.61 7.25
CA GLU A 276 6.66 -20.92 6.57
C GLU A 276 6.63 -22.31 5.95
N ASN A 277 6.20 -23.33 6.69
CA ASN A 277 6.09 -24.70 6.18
C ASN A 277 5.12 -24.79 5.00
N ALA A 278 3.95 -24.16 5.10
CA ALA A 278 2.99 -24.12 4.00
C ALA A 278 3.56 -23.43 2.76
N PHE A 279 4.21 -22.27 2.95
CA PHE A 279 4.88 -21.56 1.87
C PHE A 279 5.97 -22.41 1.21
N MET A 280 6.86 -23.03 1.99
CA MET A 280 7.96 -23.85 1.47
C MET A 280 7.46 -25.06 0.70
N ASN A 281 6.42 -25.74 1.19
CA ASN A 281 5.81 -26.87 0.50
C ASN A 281 5.19 -26.45 -0.84
N ALA A 282 4.47 -25.33 -0.87
CA ALA A 282 3.89 -24.81 -2.10
C ALA A 282 4.96 -24.32 -3.09
N ALA A 283 6.00 -23.64 -2.60
CA ALA A 283 7.14 -23.20 -3.40
C ALA A 283 7.91 -24.38 -4.02
N ARG A 284 8.17 -25.43 -3.24
CA ARG A 284 8.82 -26.66 -3.72
C ARG A 284 7.97 -27.37 -4.76
N SER A 285 6.67 -27.51 -4.51
CA SER A 285 5.74 -28.14 -5.44
C SER A 285 5.69 -27.39 -6.77
N GLU A 286 5.72 -26.06 -6.72
CA GLU A 286 5.77 -25.22 -7.92
C GLU A 286 7.05 -25.45 -8.72
N ILE A 287 8.20 -25.53 -8.07
CA ILE A 287 9.50 -25.79 -8.71
C ILE A 287 9.54 -27.18 -9.37
N ILE A 288 8.99 -28.21 -8.73
CA ILE A 288 8.98 -29.59 -9.27
C ILE A 288 8.01 -29.71 -10.46
N SER A 289 6.96 -28.88 -10.50
CA SER A 289 5.93 -28.94 -11.53
C SER A 289 6.25 -28.19 -12.83
N THR A 290 7.39 -27.50 -12.89
CA THR A 290 7.91 -26.76 -14.05
C THR A 290 9.13 -27.46 -14.63
#